data_AF-A0A3C0G8C8-F1
#
_entry.id   AF-A0A3C0G8C8-F1
#
_cell.length_a   1.000
_cell.length_b   1.000
_cell.length_c   1.000
_cell.angle_alpha   90.00
_cell.angle_beta   90.00
_cell.angle_gamma   90.00
#
_symmetry.space_group_name_H-M   'P 1'
#
loop_
_entity.id
_entity.type
_entity.pdbx_description
1 polymer ?
#
loop_
_entity_poly.entity_id
_entity_poly.type
_entity_poly.pdbx_seq_one_letter_code
_entity_poly.pdbx_strand_id
1 'polypeptide(L)'
;MLLLILVQIGYYVYRSYSSKVSGPLILENSLQVQVDSLKTIAAKNNKERVYPFNPNFITDFKGYSLGMTVEEIDRLHEYRKRNKFVNSAEEFQEVTKVSDSLLNVISKDFKFPEWTQNAKPKPAHESRSIKSEKVNKIVLKDLNTVTAQDLQ
;
A
#
# COMPACT_ATOMS: atom_id res chain seq x y z
N MET A 1 48.08 -0.03 -59.88
CA MET A 1 46.66 0.34 -60.03
C MET A 1 45.76 -0.87 -60.29
N LEU A 2 46.00 -1.69 -61.32
CA LEU A 2 45.18 -2.88 -61.64
C LEU A 2 45.09 -3.93 -60.51
N LEU A 3 46.19 -4.18 -59.80
CA LEU A 3 46.22 -5.08 -58.64
C LEU A 3 45.30 -4.60 -57.49
N LEU A 4 45.30 -3.30 -57.18
CA LEU A 4 44.47 -2.73 -56.11
C LEU A 4 42.98 -2.83 -56.46
N ILE A 5 42.64 -2.63 -57.73
CA ILE A 5 41.27 -2.77 -58.23
C ILE A 5 40.78 -4.22 -58.09
N LEU A 6 41.62 -5.21 -58.42
CA LEU A 6 41.26 -6.63 -58.27
C LEU A 6 41.06 -7.02 -56.80
N VAL A 7 41.88 -6.51 -55.88
CA VAL A 7 41.73 -6.74 -54.45
C VAL A 7 40.44 -6.12 -53.91
N GLN A 8 40.09 -4.90 -54.35
CA GLN A 8 38.82 -4.27 -53.96
C GLN A 8 37.59 -5.00 -54.51
N ILE A 9 37.63 -5.48 -55.75
CA ILE A 9 36.56 -6.31 -56.32
C ILE A 9 36.44 -7.63 -55.56
N GLY A 10 37.56 -8.30 -55.27
CA GLY A 10 37.57 -9.53 -54.48
C GLY A 10 36.99 -9.33 -53.07
N TYR A 11 37.37 -8.24 -52.40
CA TYR A 11 36.83 -7.86 -51.09
C TYR A 11 35.32 -7.57 -51.16
N TYR A 12 34.87 -6.85 -52.19
CA TYR A 12 33.47 -6.52 -52.40
C TYR A 12 32.63 -7.79 -52.65
N VAL A 13 33.11 -8.70 -53.49
CA VAL A 13 32.46 -9.99 -53.77
C VAL A 13 32.42 -10.85 -52.50
N TYR A 14 33.54 -10.97 -51.78
CA TYR A 14 33.60 -11.72 -50.52
C TYR A 14 32.59 -11.17 -49.50
N ARG A 15 32.56 -9.85 -49.30
CA ARG A 15 31.60 -9.19 -48.40
C ARG A 15 30.16 -9.40 -48.87
N SER A 16 29.88 -9.30 -50.16
CA SER A 16 28.54 -9.50 -50.72
C SER A 16 28.03 -10.94 -50.56
N TYR A 17 28.92 -11.94 -50.62
CA TYR A 17 28.56 -13.33 -50.37
C TYR A 17 28.41 -13.63 -48.87
N SER A 18 29.28 -13.06 -48.02
CA SER A 18 29.21 -13.22 -46.56
C SER A 18 28.00 -12.51 -45.93
N SER A 19 27.40 -11.54 -46.63
CA SER A 19 26.24 -10.78 -46.15
C SER A 19 24.91 -11.52 -46.29
N LYS A 20 24.90 -12.79 -46.75
CA LYS A 20 23.68 -13.61 -46.90
C LYS A 20 23.33 -14.45 -45.68
N VAL A 21 23.53 -13.92 -44.48
CA VAL A 21 22.83 -14.42 -43.27
C VAL A 21 22.19 -13.23 -42.56
N SER A 22 21.16 -12.69 -43.19
CA SER A 22 20.14 -11.86 -42.57
C SER A 22 18.88 -12.00 -43.41
N GLY A 23 18.37 -13.23 -43.50
CA GLY A 23 16.92 -13.37 -43.66
C GLY A 23 16.25 -12.73 -42.45
N PRO A 24 15.00 -12.25 -42.54
CA PRO A 24 14.27 -11.91 -41.33
C PRO A 24 14.37 -13.14 -40.46
N LEU A 25 14.90 -13.02 -39.23
CA LEU A 25 14.73 -14.05 -38.24
C LEU A 25 13.23 -14.29 -38.25
N ILE A 26 12.80 -15.41 -38.84
CA ILE A 26 11.47 -15.96 -38.59
C ILE A 26 11.61 -16.40 -37.14
N LEU A 27 11.54 -15.41 -36.25
CA LEU A 27 11.41 -15.59 -34.84
C LEU A 27 10.11 -16.35 -34.76
N GLU A 28 10.26 -17.65 -34.60
CA GLU A 28 9.18 -18.63 -34.63
C GLU A 28 7.98 -18.00 -33.95
N ASN A 29 6.85 -17.85 -34.65
CA ASN A 29 5.70 -17.10 -34.12
C ASN A 29 5.32 -17.57 -32.70
N SER A 30 5.60 -18.84 -32.38
CA SER A 30 5.51 -19.44 -31.05
C SER A 30 6.34 -18.74 -29.98
N LEU A 31 7.57 -18.32 -30.27
CA LEU A 31 8.45 -17.57 -29.37
C LEU A 31 7.97 -16.13 -29.19
N GLN A 32 7.51 -15.48 -30.26
CA GLN A 32 6.98 -14.11 -30.17
C GLN A 32 5.70 -14.07 -29.32
N VAL A 33 4.79 -15.04 -29.50
CA VAL A 33 3.58 -15.18 -28.67
C VAL A 33 3.92 -15.42 -27.20
N GLN A 34 4.97 -16.22 -26.90
CA GLN A 34 5.43 -16.41 -25.53
C GLN A 34 5.99 -15.12 -24.94
N VAL A 35 6.83 -14.39 -25.68
CA VAL A 35 7.39 -13.10 -25.25
C VAL A 35 6.29 -12.09 -24.99
N ASP A 36 5.30 -12.00 -25.87
CA ASP A 36 4.20 -11.05 -25.70
C ASP A 36 3.28 -11.45 -24.54
N SER A 37 3.01 -12.75 -24.33
CA SER A 37 2.33 -13.25 -23.14
C SER A 37 3.08 -12.86 -21.86
N LEU A 38 4.40 -13.11 -21.80
CA LEU A 38 5.23 -12.74 -20.64
C LEU A 38 5.25 -11.23 -20.40
N LYS A 39 5.32 -10.41 -21.46
CA LYS A 39 5.22 -8.94 -21.34
C LYS A 39 3.88 -8.51 -20.75
N THR A 40 2.77 -9.11 -21.18
CA THR A 40 1.45 -8.76 -20.61
C THR A 40 1.31 -9.17 -19.15
N ILE A 41 1.87 -10.32 -18.76
CA ILE A 41 1.91 -10.77 -17.36
C ILE A 41 2.79 -9.85 -16.54
N ALA A 42 3.99 -9.50 -17.03
CA ALA A 42 4.89 -8.56 -16.38
C ALA A 42 4.24 -7.18 -16.23
N ALA A 43 3.56 -6.66 -17.25
CA ALA A 43 2.84 -5.39 -17.16
C ALA A 43 1.68 -5.43 -16.16
N LYS A 44 0.96 -6.56 -16.04
CA LYS A 44 -0.08 -6.75 -15.02
C LYS A 44 0.51 -6.84 -13.61
N ASN A 45 1.65 -7.51 -13.44
CA ASN A 45 2.33 -7.67 -12.16
C ASN A 45 3.12 -6.43 -11.74
N ASN A 46 3.49 -5.57 -12.69
CA ASN A 46 4.16 -4.30 -12.48
C ASN A 46 3.18 -3.12 -12.39
N LYS A 47 1.89 -3.40 -12.16
CA LYS A 47 0.98 -2.37 -11.64
C LYS A 47 1.58 -1.87 -10.33
N GLU A 48 1.83 -0.58 -10.24
CA GLU A 48 2.26 0.08 -9.00
C GLU A 48 1.36 -0.41 -7.88
N ARG A 49 1.93 -1.20 -6.97
CA ARG A 49 1.20 -1.70 -5.81
C ARG A 49 1.03 -0.52 -4.86
N VAL A 50 -0.11 0.16 -4.99
CA VAL A 50 -0.51 1.17 -4.02
C VAL A 50 -0.90 0.43 -2.74
N TYR A 51 -0.10 0.63 -1.69
CA TYR A 51 -0.32 -0.02 -0.40
C TYR A 51 -1.18 0.89 0.48
N PRO A 52 -2.37 0.41 0.91
CA PRO A 52 -3.19 1.18 1.81
C PRO A 52 -2.51 1.34 3.17
N PHE A 53 -2.71 2.48 3.83
CA PHE A 53 -2.03 2.84 5.07
C PHE A 53 -3.01 3.41 6.10
N ASN A 54 -2.66 3.31 7.38
CA ASN A 54 -3.46 3.91 8.44
C ASN A 54 -3.10 5.40 8.56
N PRO A 55 -4.05 6.32 8.33
CA PRO A 55 -3.76 7.75 8.31
C PRO A 55 -3.37 8.31 9.68
N ASN A 56 -3.68 7.62 10.77
CA ASN A 56 -3.18 8.02 12.09
C ASN A 56 -1.64 7.98 12.12
N PHE A 57 -0.99 7.05 11.40
CA PHE A 57 0.46 6.84 11.48
C PHE A 57 1.27 7.57 10.41
N ILE A 58 0.75 8.68 9.87
CA ILE A 58 1.48 9.53 8.92
C ILE A 58 2.68 10.18 9.62
N THR A 59 3.88 9.90 9.10
CA THR A 59 5.12 10.61 9.46
C THR A 59 5.22 11.92 8.70
N ASP A 60 6.10 12.84 9.12
CA ASP A 60 6.32 14.11 8.41
C ASP A 60 6.64 13.87 6.93
N PHE A 61 7.61 12.99 6.67
CA PHE A 61 7.97 12.60 5.31
C PHE A 61 6.77 12.09 4.50
N LYS A 62 5.93 11.22 5.09
CA LYS A 62 4.73 10.71 4.42
C LYS A 62 3.73 11.85 4.19
N GLY A 63 3.50 12.73 5.16
CA GLY A 63 2.61 13.87 5.04
C GLY A 63 3.03 14.81 3.90
N TYR A 64 4.30 15.17 3.84
CA TYR A 64 4.85 15.95 2.73
C TYR A 64 4.71 15.25 1.39
N SER A 65 4.99 13.93 1.32
CA SER A 65 4.83 13.16 0.09
C SER A 65 3.38 13.08 -0.39
N LEU A 66 2.43 13.21 0.54
CA LEU A 66 1.00 13.25 0.25
C LEU A 66 0.52 14.67 -0.12
N GLY A 67 1.35 15.70 0.06
CA GLY A 67 0.99 17.09 -0.24
C GLY A 67 0.36 17.85 0.92
N MET A 68 0.52 17.39 2.16
CA MET A 68 0.08 18.10 3.37
C MET A 68 1.05 19.22 3.75
N THR A 69 0.54 20.30 4.35
CA THR A 69 1.39 21.33 4.96
C THR A 69 1.93 20.89 6.32
N VAL A 70 2.95 21.60 6.82
CA VAL A 70 3.55 21.34 8.13
C VAL A 70 2.48 21.41 9.22
N GLU A 71 1.63 22.43 9.16
CA GLU A 71 0.60 22.68 10.16
C GLU A 71 -0.51 21.60 10.13
N GLU A 72 -0.84 21.06 8.96
CA GLU A 72 -1.78 19.95 8.82
C GLU A 72 -1.24 18.66 9.45
N ILE A 73 0.07 18.40 9.27
CA ILE A 73 0.77 17.26 9.85
C ILE A 73 0.87 17.42 11.37
N ASP A 74 1.24 18.60 11.85
CA ASP A 74 1.38 18.89 13.27
C ASP A 74 0.06 18.70 14.02
N ARG A 75 -1.06 19.14 13.45
CA ARG A 75 -2.40 18.91 14.03
C ARG A 75 -2.70 17.43 14.23
N LEU A 76 -2.35 16.58 13.26
CA LEU A 76 -2.50 15.13 13.39
C LEU A 76 -1.64 14.57 14.52
N HIS A 77 -0.38 15.01 14.59
CA HIS A 77 0.56 14.57 15.61
C HIS A 77 0.12 15.00 17.00
N GLU A 78 -0.38 16.22 17.18
CA GLU A 78 -0.95 16.69 18.43
C GLU A 78 -2.22 15.94 18.84
N TYR A 79 -3.06 15.55 17.88
CA TYR A 79 -4.22 14.70 18.15
C TYR A 79 -3.77 13.35 18.73
N ARG A 80 -2.74 12.74 18.12
CA ARG A 80 -2.15 11.48 18.59
C ARG A 80 -1.41 11.58 19.90
N LYS A 81 -0.69 12.67 20.16
CA LYS A 81 -0.04 12.93 21.45
C LYS A 81 -1.04 12.94 22.61
N ARG A 82 -2.30 13.31 22.33
CA ARG A 82 -3.43 13.25 23.28
C ARG A 82 -4.08 11.86 23.36
N ASN A 83 -3.45 10.84 22.78
CA ASN A 83 -3.96 9.47 22.70
C ASN A 83 -5.32 9.38 21.98
N LYS A 84 -5.56 10.27 21.01
CA LYS A 84 -6.76 10.26 20.16
C LYS A 84 -6.41 9.80 18.75
N PHE A 85 -7.37 9.13 18.10
CA PHE A 85 -7.21 8.54 16.78
C PHE A 85 -8.44 8.80 15.94
N VAL A 86 -8.22 9.16 14.68
CA VAL A 86 -9.29 9.37 13.72
C VAL A 86 -9.74 8.05 13.13
N ASN A 87 -11.05 7.91 12.92
CA ASN A 87 -11.69 6.66 12.56
C ASN A 87 -12.33 6.68 11.17
N SER A 88 -12.38 7.85 10.54
CA SER A 88 -12.89 8.05 9.19
C SER A 88 -12.11 9.13 8.44
N ALA A 89 -12.33 9.24 7.13
CA ALA A 89 -11.71 10.27 6.31
C ALA A 89 -12.22 11.67 6.68
N GLU A 90 -13.49 11.77 7.07
CA GLU A 90 -14.13 13.01 7.53
C GLU A 90 -13.50 13.47 8.86
N GLU A 91 -13.34 12.56 9.83
CA GLU A 91 -12.66 12.90 11.09
C GLU A 91 -11.19 13.29 10.86
N PHE A 92 -10.51 12.60 9.93
CA PHE A 92 -9.16 12.99 9.51
C PHE A 92 -9.13 14.43 8.99
N GLN A 93 -10.09 14.81 8.15
CA GLN A 93 -10.22 16.17 7.65
C GLN A 93 -10.54 17.17 8.75
N GLU A 94 -11.44 16.84 9.67
CA GLU A 94 -11.79 17.73 10.78
C GLU A 94 -10.60 18.02 11.70
N VAL A 95 -9.74 17.02 11.94
CA VAL A 95 -8.55 17.17 12.77
C VAL A 95 -7.44 17.91 12.02
N THR A 96 -7.12 17.46 10.81
CA THR A 96 -5.97 17.96 10.05
C THR A 96 -6.28 19.23 9.27
N LYS A 97 -7.56 19.55 9.03
CA LYS A 97 -8.03 20.68 8.21
C LYS A 97 -7.51 20.67 6.77
N VAL A 98 -7.19 19.49 6.24
CA VAL A 98 -6.83 19.34 4.82
C VAL A 98 -7.99 19.74 3.90
N SER A 99 -7.67 20.26 2.72
CA SER A 99 -8.67 20.61 1.71
C SER A 99 -9.43 19.37 1.20
N ASP A 100 -10.68 19.58 0.75
CA ASP A 100 -11.50 18.53 0.13
C ASP A 100 -10.79 17.88 -1.06
N SER A 101 -10.11 18.69 -1.87
CA SER A 101 -9.38 18.21 -3.05
C SER A 101 -8.26 17.25 -2.65
N LEU A 102 -7.48 17.60 -1.63
CA LEU A 102 -6.41 16.76 -1.12
C LEU A 102 -6.96 15.48 -0.52
N LEU A 103 -7.99 15.58 0.34
CA LEU A 103 -8.63 14.45 0.98
C LEU A 103 -9.15 13.42 -0.04
N ASN A 104 -9.79 13.88 -1.12
CA ASN A 104 -10.30 13.02 -2.17
C ASN A 104 -9.23 12.22 -2.91
N VAL A 105 -7.99 12.71 -2.93
CA VAL A 105 -6.85 12.01 -3.52
C VAL A 105 -6.31 10.97 -2.54
N ILE A 106 -6.02 11.38 -1.30
CA ILE A 106 -5.28 10.56 -0.34
C ILE A 106 -6.16 9.53 0.39
N SER A 107 -7.46 9.80 0.54
CA SER A 107 -8.39 8.94 1.30
C SER A 107 -8.64 7.58 0.66
N LYS A 108 -8.41 7.45 -0.66
CA LYS A 108 -8.53 6.18 -1.40
C LYS A 108 -7.64 5.07 -0.83
N ASP A 109 -6.53 5.46 -0.23
CA ASP A 109 -5.54 4.56 0.33
C ASP A 109 -5.63 4.48 1.86
N PHE A 110 -6.60 5.14 2.49
CA PHE A 110 -6.80 5.06 3.93
C PHE A 110 -7.33 3.68 4.32
N LYS A 111 -6.70 3.10 5.33
CA LYS A 111 -7.13 1.85 5.96
C LYS A 111 -7.26 2.02 7.45
N PHE A 112 -8.50 2.09 7.90
CA PHE A 112 -8.86 2.08 9.31
C PHE A 112 -9.04 0.65 9.81
N PRO A 113 -8.83 0.38 11.12
CA PRO A 113 -9.12 -0.91 11.70
C PRO A 113 -10.59 -1.31 11.54
N GLU A 114 -10.89 -2.61 11.40
CA GLU A 114 -12.27 -3.07 11.17
C GLU A 114 -13.22 -2.74 12.33
N TRP A 115 -12.71 -2.68 13.56
CA TRP A 115 -13.49 -2.35 14.75
C TRP A 115 -14.02 -0.91 14.74
N THR A 116 -13.46 -0.01 13.91
CA THR A 116 -13.95 1.36 13.74
C THR A 116 -15.04 1.47 12.69
N GLN A 117 -15.02 0.61 11.67
CA GLN A 117 -15.93 0.67 10.52
C GLN A 117 -17.21 -0.15 10.73
N ASN A 118 -17.17 -1.18 11.57
CA ASN A 118 -18.28 -2.08 11.82
C ASN A 118 -18.70 -2.05 13.29
N ALA A 119 -19.36 -0.97 13.71
CA ALA A 119 -20.37 -1.07 14.76
C ALA A 119 -21.63 -1.74 14.18
N LYS A 120 -21.49 -2.95 13.59
CA LYS A 120 -22.66 -3.82 13.46
C LYS A 120 -23.14 -4.02 14.90
N PRO A 121 -24.42 -3.78 15.23
CA PRO A 121 -24.93 -4.19 16.53
C PRO A 121 -24.57 -5.66 16.66
N LYS A 122 -23.69 -5.99 17.62
CA LYS A 122 -23.43 -7.40 17.92
C LYS A 122 -24.82 -8.02 18.06
N PRO A 123 -25.15 -9.13 17.36
CA PRO A 123 -26.41 -9.79 17.62
C PRO A 123 -26.47 -9.96 19.13
N ALA A 124 -27.55 -9.47 19.75
CA ALA A 124 -27.72 -9.58 21.17
C ALA A 124 -27.49 -11.05 21.50
N HIS A 125 -26.34 -11.37 22.08
CA HIS A 125 -26.18 -12.67 22.69
C HIS A 125 -27.23 -12.64 23.77
N GLU A 126 -28.34 -13.35 23.56
CA GLU A 126 -29.25 -13.70 24.63
C GLU A 126 -28.36 -14.31 25.71
N SER A 127 -28.07 -13.51 26.74
CA SER A 127 -27.43 -14.00 27.92
C SER A 127 -28.43 -15.00 28.48
N ARG A 128 -28.21 -16.29 28.22
CA ARG A 128 -28.81 -17.33 29.06
C ARG A 128 -28.33 -16.99 30.45
N SER A 129 -29.24 -16.46 31.26
CA SER A 129 -29.00 -16.24 32.67
C SER A 129 -28.79 -17.62 33.28
N ILE A 130 -27.53 -18.02 33.39
CA ILE A 130 -27.16 -19.05 34.33
C ILE A 130 -27.56 -18.47 35.68
N LYS A 131 -28.54 -19.10 36.34
CA LYS A 131 -28.90 -18.76 37.72
C LYS A 131 -27.61 -18.85 38.54
N SER A 132 -27.02 -17.70 38.83
CA SER A 132 -25.87 -17.64 39.72
C SER A 132 -26.36 -17.98 41.11
N GLU A 133 -25.90 -19.11 41.65
CA GLU A 133 -25.79 -19.25 43.10
C GLU A 133 -25.03 -18.03 43.64
N LYS A 134 -25.39 -17.57 44.84
CA LYS A 134 -24.84 -16.37 45.49
C LYS A 134 -23.31 -16.51 45.65
N VAL A 135 -22.56 -16.16 44.62
CA VAL A 135 -21.13 -15.93 44.72
C VAL A 135 -20.96 -14.50 45.20
N ASN A 136 -20.21 -14.33 46.29
CA ASN A 136 -19.97 -13.05 46.94
C ASN A 136 -19.56 -11.99 45.90
N LYS A 137 -20.24 -10.85 45.95
CA LYS A 137 -20.08 -9.73 45.04
C LYS A 137 -18.64 -9.21 45.16
N ILE A 138 -17.78 -9.56 44.21
CA ILE A 138 -16.44 -8.97 44.11
C ILE A 138 -16.64 -7.51 43.72
N VAL A 139 -16.35 -6.61 44.65
CA VAL A 139 -16.37 -5.16 44.41
C VAL A 139 -15.07 -4.81 43.70
N LEU A 140 -15.16 -4.46 42.42
CA LEU A 140 -14.03 -3.98 41.64
C LEU A 140 -13.56 -2.64 42.22
N LYS A 141 -12.33 -2.61 42.74
CA LYS A 141 -11.65 -1.39 43.19
C LYS A 141 -10.57 -1.00 42.18
N ASP A 142 -10.30 0.30 42.05
CA ASP A 142 -9.24 0.82 41.19
C ASP A 142 -7.87 0.36 41.71
N LEU A 143 -7.06 -0.22 40.82
CA LEU A 143 -5.71 -0.72 41.11
C LEU A 143 -4.79 0.34 41.74
N ASN A 144 -5.02 1.62 41.48
CA ASN A 144 -4.23 2.70 42.06
C ASN A 144 -4.65 3.07 43.49
N THR A 145 -5.74 2.47 43.97
CA THR A 145 -6.35 2.77 45.29
C THR A 145 -6.42 1.57 46.21
N VAL A 146 -6.03 0.38 45.75
CA VAL A 146 -6.06 -0.85 46.56
C VAL A 146 -4.87 -0.94 47.50
N THR A 147 -5.11 -1.53 48.67
CA THR A 147 -4.06 -1.82 49.65
C THR A 147 -3.45 -3.20 49.43
N ALA A 148 -2.29 -3.49 50.01
CA ALA A 148 -1.64 -4.80 49.88
C ALA A 148 -2.49 -5.98 50.39
N GLN A 149 -3.44 -5.72 51.31
CA GLN A 149 -4.40 -6.72 51.80
C GLN A 149 -5.54 -7.00 50.81
N ASP A 150 -5.84 -6.07 49.90
CA ASP A 150 -6.86 -6.27 48.86
C ASP A 150 -6.33 -7.10 47.66
N LEU A 151 -5.02 -7.42 47.65
CA LEU A 151 -4.33 -8.18 46.58
C LEU A 151 -3.99 -9.64 46.98
N GLN A 152 -4.41 -10.08 48.16
CA GLN A 152 -4.18 -11.45 48.68
C GLN A 152 -5.28 -12.42 48.27
#